data_AF-A0A948W6S5-F1
#
_entry.id   AF-A0A948W6S5-F1
#
_cell.length_a   1.000
_cell.length_b   1.000
_cell.length_c   1.000
_cell.angle_alpha   90.00
_cell.angle_beta   90.00
_cell.angle_gamma   90.00
#
_symmetry.space_group_name_H-M   'P 1'
#
loop_
_entity.id
_entity.type
_entity.pdbx_description
1 polymer ?
#
loop_
_entity_poly.entity_id
_entity_poly.type
_entity_poly.pdbx_seq_one_letter_code
_entity_poly.pdbx_strand_id
1 'polypeptide(L)'
;MWDIPIEREIQKNIAIQAFGDVLVAGYGLGIVQEYLIKNPKVKSLLTIEKLKEVVVLAEKNYGRIYGNIEIGDFFTYSPKRQFDCVIGDIWEEITSECLKDYKEFESKAKNLLKPNGRIFAWGSRFF
;
A
#
# COMPACT_ATOMS: atom_id res chain seq x y z
N MET A 1 -12.96 16.04 1.52
CA MET A 1 -13.05 15.05 2.62
C MET A 1 -12.99 13.69 1.94
N TRP A 2 -11.80 13.08 1.94
CA TRP A 2 -11.43 11.92 1.11
C TRP A 2 -11.61 10.60 1.86
N ASP A 3 -12.80 10.45 2.42
CA ASP A 3 -13.22 9.22 3.10
C ASP A 3 -14.65 8.96 2.67
N ILE A 4 -14.80 8.58 1.40
CA ILE A 4 -16.09 8.21 0.84
C ILE A 4 -16.29 6.69 1.00
N PRO A 5 -17.52 6.21 1.27
CA PRO A 5 -17.78 4.79 1.57
C PRO A 5 -17.21 3.80 0.54
N ILE A 6 -17.16 4.21 -0.74
CA ILE A 6 -16.64 3.38 -1.83
C ILE A 6 -15.13 3.12 -1.70
N GLU A 7 -14.35 4.08 -1.24
CA GLU A 7 -12.90 3.94 -1.05
C GLU A 7 -12.58 2.94 0.06
N ARG A 8 -13.35 2.99 1.16
CA ARG A 8 -13.25 2.01 2.24
C ARG A 8 -13.51 0.59 1.75
N GLU A 9 -14.51 0.41 0.89
CA GLU A 9 -14.84 -0.92 0.36
C GLU A 9 -13.78 -1.43 -0.63
N ILE A 10 -13.22 -0.56 -1.47
CA ILE A 10 -12.09 -0.91 -2.36
C ILE A 10 -10.87 -1.34 -1.53
N GLN A 11 -10.49 -0.55 -0.53
CA GLN A 11 -9.34 -0.86 0.33
C GLN A 11 -9.56 -2.15 1.14
N LYS A 12 -10.78 -2.37 1.62
CA LYS A 12 -11.16 -3.63 2.27
C LYS A 12 -11.08 -4.82 1.32
N ASN A 13 -11.52 -4.67 0.07
CA ASN A 13 -11.43 -5.73 -0.94
C ASN A 13 -9.98 -6.07 -1.32
N ILE A 14 -9.10 -5.07 -1.39
CA ILE A 14 -7.66 -5.28 -1.54
C ILE A 14 -7.13 -6.07 -0.35
N ALA A 15 -7.43 -5.61 0.87
CA ALA A 15 -6.94 -6.24 2.09
C ALA A 15 -7.40 -7.70 2.25
N ILE A 16 -8.64 -8.05 1.86
CA ILE A 16 -9.17 -9.44 1.89
C ILE A 16 -8.38 -10.36 0.94
N GLN A 17 -7.92 -9.85 -0.19
CA GLN A 17 -7.18 -10.62 -1.19
C GLN A 17 -5.68 -10.75 -0.88
N ALA A 18 -5.15 -9.85 -0.05
CA ALA A 18 -3.76 -9.87 0.38
C ALA A 18 -3.45 -11.07 1.30
N PHE A 19 -2.19 -11.49 1.30
CA PHE A 19 -1.69 -12.61 2.09
C PHE A 19 -0.18 -12.49 2.30
N GLY A 20 0.35 -13.23 3.29
CA GLY A 20 1.78 -13.35 3.54
C GLY A 20 2.42 -12.06 4.04
N ASP A 21 3.64 -11.79 3.61
CA ASP A 21 4.33 -10.54 3.87
C ASP A 21 3.85 -9.46 2.90
N VAL A 22 3.25 -8.39 3.44
CA VAL A 22 2.65 -7.31 2.64
C VAL A 22 3.47 -6.04 2.77
N LEU A 23 3.73 -5.42 1.62
CA LEU A 23 4.30 -4.08 1.50
C LEU A 23 3.24 -3.12 0.99
N VAL A 24 3.10 -1.95 1.62
CA VAL A 24 2.27 -0.86 1.13
C VAL A 24 3.16 0.34 0.79
N ALA A 25 3.01 0.90 -0.41
CA ALA A 25 3.65 2.13 -0.82
C ALA A 25 2.68 3.29 -0.59
N GLY A 26 3.00 4.14 0.40
CA GLY A 26 2.11 5.19 0.90
C GLY A 26 1.29 4.74 2.12
N TYR A 27 1.05 5.67 3.04
CA TYR A 27 0.24 5.46 4.24
C TYR A 27 -1.16 6.03 4.10
N GLY A 28 -1.30 7.20 3.48
CA GLY A 28 -2.58 7.89 3.33
C GLY A 28 -3.26 8.11 4.69
N LEU A 29 -4.49 7.63 4.83
CA LEU A 29 -5.27 7.67 6.08
C LEU A 29 -5.10 6.43 6.96
N GLY A 30 -4.28 5.44 6.56
CA GLY A 30 -4.11 4.20 7.32
C GLY A 30 -5.25 3.18 7.16
N ILE A 31 -6.21 3.41 6.26
CA ILE A 31 -7.43 2.59 6.13
C ILE A 31 -7.12 1.18 5.61
N VAL A 32 -6.30 1.04 4.55
CA VAL A 32 -5.94 -0.28 4.01
C VAL A 32 -5.11 -1.05 5.02
N GLN A 33 -4.24 -0.37 5.75
CA GLN A 33 -3.42 -0.93 6.81
C GLN A 33 -4.29 -1.46 7.95
N GLU A 34 -5.34 -0.73 8.34
CA GLU A 34 -6.33 -1.19 9.32
C GLU A 34 -6.98 -2.52 8.90
N TYR A 35 -7.36 -2.66 7.63
CA TYR A 35 -7.97 -3.90 7.15
C TYR A 35 -6.95 -5.03 6.99
N LEU A 36 -5.72 -4.72 6.57
CA LEU A 36 -4.64 -5.70 6.41
C LEU A 36 -4.27 -6.36 7.73
N ILE A 37 -4.15 -5.59 8.82
CA ILE A 37 -3.83 -6.18 10.13
C ILE A 37 -4.95 -7.07 10.69
N LYS A 38 -6.19 -6.91 10.20
CA LYS A 38 -7.34 -7.74 10.59
C LYS A 38 -7.47 -9.01 9.73
N ASN A 39 -6.74 -9.10 8.61
CA ASN A 39 -6.79 -10.27 7.74
C ASN A 39 -5.84 -11.37 8.26
N PRO A 40 -6.33 -12.54 8.70
CA PRO A 40 -5.49 -13.60 9.25
C PRO A 40 -4.53 -14.24 8.23
N LYS A 41 -4.71 -13.98 6.92
CA LYS A 41 -3.78 -14.42 5.88
C LYS A 41 -2.54 -13.55 5.79
N VAL A 42 -2.58 -12.32 6.31
CA VAL A 42 -1.44 -11.39 6.36
C VAL A 42 -0.56 -11.75 7.55
N LYS A 43 0.72 -12.01 7.28
CA LYS A 43 1.73 -12.40 8.28
C LYS A 43 2.51 -11.20 8.81
N SER A 44 2.85 -10.26 7.93
CA SER A 44 3.53 -9.02 8.31
C SER A 44 3.11 -7.88 7.40
N LEU A 45 3.11 -6.66 7.93
CA LEU A 45 2.79 -5.44 7.20
C LEU A 45 3.94 -4.44 7.36
N LEU A 46 4.49 -4.01 6.23
CA LEU A 46 5.41 -2.88 6.14
C LEU A 46 4.81 -1.82 5.24
N THR A 47 4.79 -0.58 5.70
CA THR A 47 4.43 0.58 4.87
C THR A 47 5.65 1.46 4.64
N ILE A 48 5.88 1.87 3.40
CA ILE A 48 6.89 2.87 3.04
C ILE A 48 6.17 4.19 2.84
N GLU A 49 6.40 5.17 3.71
CA GLU A 49 5.77 6.49 3.63
C GLU A 49 6.85 7.56 3.46
N LYS A 50 6.72 8.38 2.42
CA LYS A 50 7.70 9.40 2.06
C LYS A 50 7.68 10.57 3.03
N LEU A 51 6.49 10.98 3.47
CA LEU A 51 6.28 12.17 4.28
C LEU A 51 6.03 11.75 5.73
N LYS A 52 7.01 12.02 6.60
CA LYS A 52 6.88 11.77 8.05
C LYS A 52 5.68 12.49 8.65
N GLU A 53 5.33 13.67 8.11
CA GLU A 53 4.20 14.47 8.56
C GLU A 53 2.88 13.72 8.40
N VAL A 54 2.72 12.89 7.36
CA VAL A 54 1.51 12.09 7.14
C VAL A 54 1.30 11.11 8.29
N VAL A 55 2.37 10.43 8.71
CA VAL A 55 2.34 9.49 9.83
C VAL A 55 2.00 10.21 11.14
N VAL A 56 2.64 11.35 11.39
CA VAL A 56 2.39 12.16 12.61
C VAL A 56 0.95 12.67 12.64
N LEU A 57 0.42 13.14 11.51
CA LEU A 57 -0.97 13.60 11.42
C LEU A 57 -1.96 12.45 11.60
N ALA A 58 -1.68 11.29 11.01
CA ALA A 58 -2.53 10.12 11.18
C ALA A 58 -2.55 9.63 12.64
N GLU A 59 -1.39 9.57 13.29
CA GLU A 59 -1.31 9.21 14.71
C GLU A 59 -2.05 10.22 15.59
N LYS A 60 -1.89 11.53 15.32
CA LYS A 60 -2.57 12.59 16.06
C LYS A 60 -4.09 12.56 15.90
N ASN A 61 -4.58 12.32 14.68
CA ASN A 61 -6.00 12.40 14.37
C ASN A 61 -6.76 11.10 14.67
N TYR A 62 -6.12 9.95 14.49
CA TYR A 62 -6.75 8.62 14.61
C TYR A 62 -6.25 7.80 15.79
N GLY A 63 -5.21 8.28 16.50
CA GLY A 63 -4.73 7.70 17.76
C GLY A 63 -4.01 6.36 17.62
N ARG A 64 -3.77 5.87 16.40
CA ARG A 64 -3.04 4.61 16.17
C ARG A 64 -2.44 4.54 14.77
N ILE A 65 -1.31 3.86 14.72
CA ILE A 65 -0.63 3.43 13.49
C ILE A 65 -0.74 1.91 13.36
N TYR A 66 -0.95 1.41 12.15
CA TYR A 66 -1.09 -0.02 11.91
C TYR A 66 0.12 -0.60 11.16
N GLY A 67 0.67 -1.68 11.71
CA GLY A 67 1.84 -2.34 11.15
C GLY A 67 3.12 -1.53 11.34
N ASN A 68 4.18 -1.94 10.64
CA ASN A 68 5.46 -1.25 10.66
C ASN A 68 5.48 -0.16 9.58
N ILE A 69 6.07 1.00 9.89
CA ILE A 69 6.30 2.07 8.93
C ILE A 69 7.80 2.33 8.81
N GLU A 70 8.28 2.43 7.58
CA GLU A 70 9.59 2.96 7.25
C GLU A 70 9.41 4.30 6.52
N ILE A 71 10.03 5.36 7.05
CA ILE A 71 10.00 6.67 6.41
C ILE A 71 11.00 6.66 5.25
N GLY A 72 10.51 6.80 4.03
CA GLY A 72 11.33 6.74 2.83
C GLY A 72 10.52 6.78 1.54
N ASP A 73 11.21 6.89 0.42
CA ASP A 73 10.60 6.88 -0.90
C ASP A 73 10.56 5.44 -1.45
N PHE A 74 9.37 4.94 -1.80
CA PHE A 74 9.18 3.61 -2.34
C PHE A 74 10.02 3.32 -3.60
N PHE A 75 10.19 4.31 -4.47
CA PHE A 75 10.94 4.12 -5.73
C PHE A 75 12.44 3.90 -5.46
N THR A 76 12.98 4.56 -4.44
CA THR A 76 14.38 4.42 -4.01
C THR A 76 14.60 3.38 -2.92
N TYR A 77 13.52 2.84 -2.33
CA TYR A 77 13.58 1.82 -1.29
C TYR A 77 14.38 0.59 -1.76
N SER A 78 15.37 0.21 -0.97
CA SER A 78 16.20 -0.97 -1.24
C SER A 78 15.66 -2.16 -0.45
N PRO A 79 15.15 -3.22 -1.12
CA PRO A 79 14.55 -4.33 -0.43
C PRO A 79 15.58 -5.12 0.40
N LYS A 80 15.30 -5.25 1.69
CA LYS A 80 15.97 -6.24 2.56
C LYS A 80 15.37 -7.64 2.41
N ARG A 81 14.15 -7.72 1.86
CA ARG A 81 13.38 -8.95 1.63
C ARG A 81 12.36 -8.76 0.51
N GLN A 82 11.84 -9.87 -0.01
CA GLN A 82 10.71 -9.90 -0.92
C GLN A 82 9.38 -10.09 -0.18
N PHE A 83 8.28 -9.75 -0.86
CA PHE A 83 6.93 -9.70 -0.31
C PHE A 83 5.98 -10.61 -1.11
N ASP A 84 4.95 -11.13 -0.43
CA ASP A 84 3.87 -11.89 -1.06
C ASP A 84 2.86 -10.95 -1.74
N CYS A 85 2.64 -9.76 -1.19
CA CYS A 85 1.83 -8.71 -1.80
C CYS A 85 2.51 -7.35 -1.75
N VAL A 86 2.41 -6.57 -2.83
CA VAL A 86 2.79 -5.15 -2.87
C VAL A 86 1.56 -4.34 -3.25
N ILE A 87 1.23 -3.33 -2.45
CA ILE A 87 0.03 -2.51 -2.60
C ILE A 87 0.46 -1.06 -2.85
N GLY A 88 -0.03 -0.43 -3.91
CA GLY A 88 0.21 0.97 -4.22
C GLY A 88 -0.98 1.84 -3.82
N ASP A 89 -0.73 2.86 -3.00
CA ASP A 89 -1.68 3.95 -2.73
C ASP A 89 -1.60 5.02 -3.83
N ILE A 90 -1.82 4.59 -5.08
CA ILE A 90 -1.71 5.42 -6.29
C ILE A 90 -3.09 5.61 -6.93
N TRP A 91 -3.41 6.85 -7.30
CA TRP A 91 -4.73 7.27 -7.78
C TRP A 91 -4.88 7.13 -9.28
N GLU A 92 -6.02 6.58 -9.70
CA GLU A 92 -6.37 6.37 -11.10
C GLU A 92 -7.01 7.65 -11.68
N GLU A 93 -6.31 8.78 -11.60
CA GLU A 93 -6.58 9.84 -12.55
C GLU A 93 -5.84 9.44 -13.83
N ILE A 94 -6.55 8.84 -14.79
CA ILE A 94 -5.95 8.40 -16.06
C ILE A 94 -5.62 9.63 -16.92
N THR A 95 -4.65 10.42 -16.47
CA THR A 95 -3.89 11.32 -17.35
C THR A 95 -2.67 10.57 -17.87
N SER A 96 -2.11 11.04 -18.98
CA SER A 96 -0.87 10.47 -19.53
C SER A 96 0.31 10.54 -18.55
N GLU A 97 0.26 11.46 -17.57
CA GLU A 97 1.28 11.61 -16.53
C GLU A 97 1.17 10.49 -15.49
N CYS A 98 -0.03 10.19 -15.00
CA CYS A 98 -0.23 9.13 -14.02
C CYS A 98 0.14 7.75 -14.57
N LEU A 99 -0.06 7.48 -15.86
CA LEU A 99 0.33 6.21 -16.49
C LEU A 99 1.84 5.92 -16.34
N LYS A 100 2.69 6.95 -16.30
CA LYS A 100 4.12 6.77 -16.08
C LYS A 100 4.40 6.29 -14.65
N ASP A 101 3.80 6.94 -13.67
CA ASP A 101 3.96 6.59 -12.26
C ASP A 101 3.43 5.19 -11.97
N TYR A 102 2.33 4.80 -12.61
CA TYR A 102 1.80 3.43 -12.58
C TYR A 102 2.79 2.40 -13.10
N LYS A 103 3.38 2.64 -14.28
CA LYS A 103 4.37 1.71 -14.88
C LYS A 103 5.63 1.62 -14.03
N GLU A 104 6.08 2.75 -13.49
CA GLU A 104 7.24 2.79 -12.61
C GLU A 104 6.98 2.02 -11.31
N PHE A 105 5.80 2.21 -10.72
CA PHE A 105 5.35 1.47 -9.55
C PHE A 105 5.28 -0.03 -9.84
N GLU A 106 4.63 -0.44 -10.93
CA GLU A 106 4.49 -1.84 -11.31
C GLU A 106 5.86 -2.49 -11.52
N SER A 107 6.75 -1.83 -12.26
CA SER A 107 8.11 -2.32 -12.50
C SER A 107 8.88 -2.51 -11.19
N LYS A 108 8.82 -1.52 -10.28
CA LYS A 108 9.44 -1.61 -8.97
C LYS A 108 8.82 -2.73 -8.13
N ALA A 109 7.50 -2.79 -8.06
CA ALA A 109 6.74 -3.77 -7.28
C ALA A 109 7.06 -5.20 -7.72
N LYS A 110 7.17 -5.47 -9.02
CA LYS A 110 7.57 -6.80 -9.55
C LYS A 110 8.92 -7.26 -8.99
N ASN A 111 9.90 -6.36 -8.85
CA ASN A 111 11.21 -6.69 -8.29
C ASN A 111 11.18 -6.97 -6.78
N LEU A 112 10.12 -6.56 -6.10
CA LEU A 112 9.91 -6.75 -4.66
C LEU A 112 9.10 -8.01 -4.35
N LEU A 113 8.50 -8.66 -5.35
CA LEU A 113 7.65 -9.82 -5.14
C LEU A 113 8.44 -11.13 -5.04
N LYS A 114 7.93 -12.02 -4.17
CA LYS A 114 8.26 -13.45 -4.18
C LYS A 114 7.64 -14.13 -5.42
N PRO A 115 8.07 -15.37 -5.76
CA PRO A 115 7.35 -16.18 -6.74
C PRO A 115 5.86 -16.31 -6.37
N ASN A 116 4.97 -16.07 -7.34
CA ASN A 116 3.51 -16.02 -7.19
C ASN A 116 2.95 -14.87 -6.33
N GLY A 117 3.77 -13.87 -6.04
CA GLY A 117 3.32 -12.65 -5.37
C GLY A 117 2.34 -11.84 -6.22
N ARG A 118 1.59 -10.93 -5.58
CA ARG A 118 0.55 -10.13 -6.24
C ARG A 118 0.75 -8.64 -6.06
N ILE A 119 0.39 -7.87 -7.08
CA ILE A 119 0.37 -6.41 -7.01
C ILE A 119 -1.08 -5.94 -6.91
N PHE A 120 -1.35 -5.05 -5.97
CA PHE A 120 -2.62 -4.35 -5.88
C PHE A 120 -2.38 -2.85 -5.99
N ALA A 121 -3.35 -2.12 -6.52
CA ALA A 121 -3.42 -0.67 -6.46
C ALA A 121 -4.89 -0.28 -6.27
N TRP A 122 -5.14 1.00 -5.97
CA TRP A 122 -6.50 1.53 -6.08
C TRP A 122 -6.99 1.37 -7.53
N GLY A 123 -8.18 0.78 -7.71
CA GLY A 123 -8.72 0.52 -9.05
C GLY A 123 -8.54 -0.91 -9.57
N SER A 124 -8.89 -1.91 -8.77
CA SER A 124 -8.94 -3.32 -9.15
C SER A 124 -7.60 -4.02 -9.36
N ARG A 125 -7.63 -5.35 -9.36
CA ARG A 125 -6.47 -6.26 -9.35
C ARG A 125 -5.71 -6.12 -10.67
N PHE A 126 -4.49 -5.61 -10.63
CA PHE A 126 -3.77 -5.31 -11.87
C PHE A 126 -3.02 -6.50 -12.45
N PHE A 127 -2.41 -7.40 -11.67
CA PHE A 127 -1.71 -8.60 -12.20
C PHE A 127 -1.67 -9.75 -11.18
#